data_AF-A0A927T265-F1
#
_entry.id   AF-A0A927T265-F1
#
_cell.length_a   1.000
_cell.length_b   1.000
_cell.length_c   1.000
_cell.angle_alpha   90.00
_cell.angle_beta   90.00
_cell.angle_gamma   90.00
#
_symmetry.space_group_name_H-M   'P 1'
#
loop_
_entity.id
_entity.type
_entity.pdbx_description
1 polymer ?
#
loop_
_entity_poly.entity_id
_entity_poly.type
_entity_poly.pdbx_seq_one_letter_code
_entity_poly.pdbx_strand_id
1 'polypeptide(L)'
;MASIKKKFSLALIGAGIGMIGEELISGRRLRSTIRKKEDDAGKLQEFYLILIQWLRVHQEGRTLTNYFIKNNLHTVAIYGMKELGEALLEELKNTDVEVKYAIDRDADNLYVEVDTYRPDEELGTVDVIVVTAVHYFDAIEESLKNKVDAKIVSLEDVVWEA
;
A
#
# COMPACT_ATOMS: atom_id res chain seq x y z
N MET A 1 -23.36 -1.53 63.29
CA MET A 1 -24.14 -2.00 62.11
C MET A 1 -24.32 -0.96 60.99
N ALA A 2 -24.10 0.35 61.23
CA ALA A 2 -24.24 1.40 60.21
C ALA A 2 -23.03 1.56 59.25
N SER A 3 -21.81 1.15 59.65
CA SER A 3 -20.60 1.33 58.83
C SER A 3 -20.42 0.29 57.71
N ILE A 4 -21.11 -0.86 57.76
CA ILE A 4 -20.94 -1.95 56.79
C ILE A 4 -21.83 -1.74 55.56
N LYS A 5 -23.03 -1.17 55.74
CA LYS A 5 -23.94 -0.84 54.63
C LYS A 5 -23.42 0.30 53.72
N LYS A 6 -22.56 1.19 54.25
CA LYS A 6 -21.97 2.30 53.50
C LYS A 6 -20.79 1.88 52.59
N LYS A 7 -20.13 0.75 52.91
CA LYS A 7 -19.04 0.19 52.07
C LYS A 7 -19.57 -0.65 50.90
N PHE A 8 -20.70 -1.33 51.09
CA PHE A 8 -21.35 -2.10 50.01
C PHE A 8 -21.98 -1.23 48.91
N SER A 9 -22.40 -0.01 49.25
CA SER A 9 -22.98 0.95 48.30
C SER A 9 -21.94 1.58 47.36
N LEU A 10 -20.67 1.65 47.76
CA LEU A 10 -19.59 2.21 46.92
C LEU A 10 -19.08 1.23 45.85
N ALA A 11 -19.11 -0.08 46.13
CA ALA A 11 -18.63 -1.10 45.20
C ALA A 11 -19.53 -1.25 43.95
N LEU A 12 -20.84 -1.03 44.10
CA LEU A 12 -21.81 -1.15 43.00
C LEU A 12 -21.71 -0.01 41.97
N ILE A 13 -21.28 1.19 42.38
CA ILE A 13 -21.04 2.30 41.44
C ILE A 13 -19.74 2.07 40.66
N GLY A 14 -18.72 1.48 41.28
CA GLY A 14 -17.46 1.13 40.60
C GLY A 14 -17.60 0.00 39.58
N ALA A 15 -18.40 -1.04 39.88
CA ALA A 15 -18.63 -2.16 38.96
C ALA A 15 -19.46 -1.78 37.73
N GLY A 16 -20.46 -0.90 37.89
CA GLY A 16 -21.29 -0.42 36.77
C GLY A 16 -20.51 0.41 35.75
N ILE A 17 -19.57 1.24 36.21
CA ILE A 17 -18.69 2.03 35.32
C ILE A 17 -17.57 1.14 34.74
N GLY A 18 -17.07 0.17 35.50
CA GLY A 18 -16.04 -0.79 35.06
C GLY A 18 -16.49 -1.73 33.94
N MET A 19 -17.67 -2.36 34.09
CA MET A 19 -18.22 -3.26 33.06
C MET A 19 -18.57 -2.54 31.75
N ILE A 20 -19.21 -1.37 31.83
CA ILE A 20 -19.55 -0.57 30.64
C ILE A 20 -18.27 -0.07 29.94
N GLY A 21 -17.24 0.28 30.73
CA GLY A 21 -15.92 0.67 30.21
C GLY A 21 -15.18 -0.48 29.52
N GLU A 22 -15.14 -1.67 30.13
CA GLU A 22 -14.48 -2.86 29.57
C GLU A 22 -15.15 -3.37 28.30
N GLU A 23 -16.49 -3.48 28.24
CA GLU A 23 -17.21 -3.90 27.02
C GLU A 23 -17.09 -2.88 25.87
N LEU A 24 -17.14 -1.57 26.16
CA LEU A 24 -16.98 -0.54 25.14
C LEU A 24 -15.55 -0.45 24.61
N ILE A 25 -14.54 -0.53 25.48
CA ILE A 25 -13.12 -0.46 25.09
C ILE A 25 -12.70 -1.75 24.38
N SER A 26 -13.08 -2.93 24.89
CA SER A 26 -12.85 -4.22 24.23
C SER A 26 -13.61 -4.32 22.91
N GLY A 27 -14.86 -3.87 22.84
CA GLY A 27 -15.65 -3.84 21.63
C GLY A 27 -15.09 -2.90 20.56
N ARG A 28 -14.52 -1.74 20.93
CA ARG A 28 -13.81 -0.85 19.99
C ARG A 28 -12.51 -1.47 19.49
N ARG A 29 -11.69 -2.05 20.36
CA ARG A 29 -10.45 -2.75 19.99
C ARG A 29 -10.73 -3.97 19.11
N LEU A 30 -11.74 -4.75 19.44
CA LEU A 30 -12.17 -5.90 18.64
C LEU A 30 -12.62 -5.46 17.25
N ARG A 31 -13.47 -4.42 17.14
CA ARG A 31 -13.89 -3.86 15.85
C ARG A 31 -12.72 -3.33 15.02
N SER A 32 -11.76 -2.62 15.63
CA SER A 32 -10.57 -2.15 14.89
C SER A 32 -9.69 -3.31 14.42
N THR A 33 -9.58 -4.38 15.21
CA THR A 33 -8.83 -5.58 14.80
C THR A 33 -9.53 -6.33 13.68
N ILE A 34 -10.87 -6.48 13.74
CA ILE A 34 -11.67 -7.08 12.68
C ILE A 34 -11.53 -6.26 11.40
N ARG A 35 -11.75 -4.94 11.48
CA ARG A 35 -11.61 -4.05 10.32
C ARG A 35 -10.20 -4.11 9.72
N LYS A 36 -9.16 -4.13 10.55
CA LYS A 36 -7.78 -4.28 10.08
C LYS A 36 -7.56 -5.62 9.37
N LYS A 37 -8.12 -6.71 9.90
CA LYS A 37 -8.03 -8.02 9.24
C LYS A 37 -8.80 -8.09 7.93
N GLU A 38 -9.97 -7.45 7.86
CA GLU A 38 -10.74 -7.33 6.62
C GLU A 38 -9.95 -6.52 5.57
N ASP A 39 -9.35 -5.41 5.98
CA ASP A 39 -8.50 -4.56 5.15
C ASP A 39 -7.24 -5.28 4.65
N ASP A 40 -6.55 -6.00 5.54
CA ASP A 40 -5.39 -6.84 5.20
C ASP A 40 -5.79 -8.00 4.27
N ALA A 41 -6.98 -8.59 4.46
CA ALA A 41 -7.50 -9.62 3.55
C ALA A 41 -7.83 -9.05 2.16
N GLY A 42 -8.37 -7.83 2.09
CA GLY A 42 -8.62 -7.11 0.84
C GLY A 42 -7.33 -6.90 0.05
N LYS A 43 -6.27 -6.40 0.70
CA LYS A 43 -4.94 -6.24 0.09
C LYS A 43 -4.38 -7.55 -0.47
N LEU A 44 -4.50 -8.64 0.31
CA LEU A 44 -4.02 -9.95 -0.15
C LEU A 44 -4.83 -10.46 -1.35
N GLN A 45 -6.13 -10.18 -1.40
CA GLN A 45 -6.95 -10.52 -2.56
C GLN A 45 -6.54 -9.71 -3.80
N GLU A 46 -6.30 -8.41 -3.67
CA GLU A 46 -5.80 -7.55 -4.76
C GLU A 46 -4.45 -8.08 -5.28
N PHE A 47 -3.51 -8.37 -4.38
CA PHE A 47 -2.19 -8.90 -4.74
C PHE A 47 -2.31 -10.25 -5.47
N TYR A 48 -3.18 -11.14 -4.99
CA TYR A 48 -3.41 -12.41 -5.64
C TYR A 48 -3.94 -12.24 -7.08
N LEU A 49 -4.90 -11.35 -7.30
CA LEU A 49 -5.45 -11.09 -8.63
C LEU A 49 -4.40 -10.51 -9.58
N ILE A 50 -3.61 -9.54 -9.10
CA ILE A 50 -2.50 -8.94 -9.86
C ILE A 50 -1.49 -10.01 -10.27
N LEU A 51 -1.04 -10.85 -9.34
CA LEU A 51 -0.06 -11.90 -9.63
C LEU A 51 -0.60 -12.95 -10.61
N ILE A 52 -1.88 -13.32 -10.50
CA ILE A 52 -2.52 -14.25 -11.44
C ILE A 52 -2.61 -13.64 -12.84
N GLN A 53 -2.93 -12.35 -12.96
CA GLN A 53 -2.95 -11.71 -14.27
C GLN A 53 -1.57 -11.50 -14.86
N TRP A 54 -0.60 -11.08 -14.05
CA TRP A 54 0.77 -10.96 -14.48
C TRP A 54 1.32 -12.31 -14.97
N LEU A 55 1.02 -13.41 -14.28
CA LEU A 55 1.35 -14.75 -14.75
C LEU A 55 0.72 -15.06 -16.12
N ARG A 56 -0.53 -14.65 -16.37
CA ARG A 56 -1.19 -14.85 -17.67
C ARG A 56 -0.52 -14.04 -18.78
N VAL A 57 -0.13 -12.79 -18.51
CA VAL A 57 0.64 -11.96 -19.45
C VAL A 57 1.90 -12.72 -19.90
N HIS A 58 2.65 -13.30 -18.96
CA HIS A 58 3.81 -14.13 -19.28
C HIS A 58 3.47 -15.42 -20.05
N GLN A 59 2.40 -16.12 -19.68
CA GLN A 59 1.97 -17.34 -20.35
C GLN A 59 1.54 -17.09 -21.80
N GLU A 60 1.11 -15.88 -22.12
CA GLU A 60 0.80 -15.42 -23.48
C GLU A 60 2.04 -14.97 -24.27
N GLY A 61 3.24 -15.06 -23.68
CA GLY A 61 4.49 -14.64 -24.30
C GLY A 61 4.71 -13.12 -24.30
N ARG A 62 3.97 -12.40 -23.46
CA ARG A 62 4.10 -10.95 -23.26
C ARG A 62 4.82 -10.64 -21.94
N THR A 63 5.15 -9.38 -21.74
CA THR A 63 5.84 -8.83 -20.56
C THR A 63 5.19 -7.52 -20.17
N LEU A 64 5.39 -7.04 -18.94
CA LEU A 64 4.84 -5.73 -18.56
C LEU A 64 5.46 -4.58 -19.36
N THR A 65 6.68 -4.76 -19.88
CA THR A 65 7.34 -3.83 -20.80
C THR A 65 6.46 -3.46 -22.00
N ASN A 66 5.58 -4.36 -22.45
CA ASN A 66 4.65 -4.11 -23.55
C ASN A 66 3.71 -2.93 -23.27
N TYR A 67 3.28 -2.73 -22.02
CA TYR A 67 2.46 -1.58 -21.61
C TYR A 67 3.19 -0.26 -21.88
N PHE A 68 4.44 -0.16 -21.44
CA PHE A 68 5.25 1.05 -21.53
C PHE A 68 5.54 1.42 -22.98
N ILE A 69 5.99 0.44 -23.78
CA ILE A 69 6.31 0.64 -25.20
C ILE A 69 5.06 1.10 -25.98
N LYS A 70 3.92 0.44 -25.79
CA LYS A 70 2.65 0.79 -26.46
C LYS A 70 2.19 2.22 -26.14
N ASN A 71 2.49 2.71 -24.94
CA ASN A 71 2.13 4.05 -24.49
C ASN A 71 3.24 5.09 -24.71
N ASN A 72 4.35 4.71 -25.37
CA ASN A 72 5.52 5.57 -25.58
C ASN A 72 6.08 6.15 -24.26
N LEU A 73 6.13 5.31 -23.22
CA LEU A 73 6.71 5.61 -21.91
C LEU A 73 8.08 4.94 -21.84
N HIS A 74 9.14 5.72 -21.65
CA HIS A 74 10.53 5.24 -21.70
C HIS A 74 11.19 5.27 -20.33
N THR A 75 10.72 6.12 -19.43
CA THR A 75 11.28 6.32 -18.10
C THR A 75 10.21 6.16 -17.02
N VAL A 76 10.53 5.38 -15.98
CA VAL A 76 9.59 5.05 -14.91
C VAL A 76 10.20 5.30 -13.53
N ALA A 77 9.37 5.75 -12.60
CA ALA A 77 9.62 5.62 -11.17
C ALA A 77 8.65 4.62 -10.55
N ILE A 78 9.12 3.82 -9.59
CA ILE A 78 8.29 2.81 -8.92
C ILE A 78 7.96 3.28 -7.50
N TYR A 79 6.68 3.49 -7.19
CA TYR A 79 6.24 3.83 -5.84
C TYR A 79 5.81 2.59 -5.06
N GLY A 80 6.49 2.32 -3.96
CA GLY A 80 6.33 1.15 -3.11
C GLY A 80 7.34 0.07 -3.51
N MET A 81 8.29 -0.22 -2.62
CA MET A 81 9.40 -1.14 -2.89
C MET A 81 9.40 -2.33 -1.93
N LYS A 82 8.22 -2.97 -1.82
CA LYS A 82 8.06 -4.30 -1.25
C LYS A 82 7.96 -5.35 -2.37
N GLU A 83 7.30 -6.48 -2.12
CA GLU A 83 7.31 -7.64 -3.02
C GLU A 83 6.89 -7.31 -4.47
N LEU A 84 5.82 -6.54 -4.66
CA LEU A 84 5.35 -6.15 -6.01
C LEU A 84 6.23 -5.09 -6.67
N GLY A 85 6.86 -4.21 -5.89
CA GLY A 85 7.79 -3.20 -6.41
C GLY A 85 9.12 -3.82 -6.84
N GLU A 86 9.66 -4.72 -6.02
CA GLU A 86 10.86 -5.50 -6.34
C GLU A 86 10.64 -6.36 -7.58
N ALA A 87 9.47 -7.02 -7.67
CA ALA A 87 9.11 -7.81 -8.86
C ALA A 87 9.04 -6.94 -10.12
N LEU A 88 8.46 -5.74 -10.06
CA LEU A 88 8.38 -4.83 -11.21
C LEU A 88 9.76 -4.30 -11.60
N LEU A 89 10.60 -3.97 -10.62
CA LEU A 89 11.98 -3.54 -10.87
C LEU A 89 12.76 -4.62 -11.62
N GLU A 90 12.61 -5.89 -11.22
CA GLU A 90 13.28 -7.02 -11.89
C GLU A 90 12.68 -7.30 -13.28
N GLU A 91 11.36 -7.23 -13.46
CA GLU A 91 10.69 -7.39 -14.76
C GLU A 91 11.15 -6.36 -15.81
N LEU A 92 11.40 -5.13 -15.37
CA LEU A 92 11.87 -4.06 -16.25
C LEU A 92 13.39 -4.06 -16.42
N LYS A 93 14.11 -4.90 -15.68
CA LYS A 93 15.57 -5.02 -15.77
C LYS A 93 15.98 -5.52 -17.15
N ASN A 94 16.98 -4.87 -17.74
CA ASN A 94 17.49 -5.17 -19.08
C ASN A 94 16.47 -4.99 -20.21
N THR A 95 15.47 -4.12 -20.01
CA THR A 95 14.53 -3.71 -21.05
C THR A 95 14.88 -2.31 -21.57
N ASP A 96 14.17 -1.84 -22.59
CA ASP A 96 14.32 -0.47 -23.10
C ASP A 96 13.61 0.58 -22.20
N VAL A 97 12.94 0.15 -21.12
CA VAL A 97 12.29 1.03 -20.14
C VAL A 97 13.25 1.27 -18.98
N GLU A 98 13.68 2.51 -18.79
CA GLU A 98 14.61 2.90 -17.73
C GLU A 98 13.85 3.14 -16.41
N VAL A 99 14.12 2.32 -15.40
CA VAL A 99 13.70 2.61 -14.02
C VAL A 99 14.69 3.61 -13.42
N LYS A 100 14.30 4.89 -13.33
CA LYS A 100 15.20 5.95 -12.84
C LYS A 100 15.40 5.93 -11.34
N TYR A 101 14.32 5.69 -10.60
CA TYR A 101 14.35 5.67 -9.15
C TYR A 101 13.11 4.99 -8.56
N ALA A 102 13.20 4.69 -7.27
CA ALA A 102 12.10 4.19 -6.46
C ALA A 102 11.62 5.27 -5.49
N ILE A 103 10.34 5.22 -5.14
CA ILE A 103 9.73 6.06 -4.12
C ILE A 103 9.18 5.15 -3.01
N ASP A 104 9.64 5.33 -1.77
CA ASP A 104 9.06 4.61 -0.64
C ASP A 104 9.12 5.47 0.62
N ARG A 105 8.15 5.29 1.51
CA ARG A 105 8.15 5.98 2.81
C ARG A 105 9.32 5.55 3.70
N ASP A 106 9.84 4.36 3.46
CA ASP A 106 10.98 3.77 4.17
C ASP A 106 12.26 3.78 3.32
N ALA A 107 12.40 4.73 2.38
CA ALA A 107 13.51 4.80 1.42
C ALA A 107 14.90 4.64 2.07
N ASP A 108 15.12 5.29 3.22
CA ASP A 108 16.38 5.25 3.98
C ASP A 108 16.82 3.83 4.40
N ASN A 109 15.90 2.86 4.43
CA ASN A 109 16.15 1.48 4.84
C ASN A 109 16.11 0.47 3.69
N LEU A 110 15.93 0.93 2.45
CA LEU A 110 15.90 0.07 1.27
C LEU A 110 17.30 -0.21 0.72
N TYR A 111 17.51 -1.45 0.31
CA TYR A 111 18.74 -1.89 -0.37
C TYR A 111 18.39 -2.37 -1.78
N VAL A 112 18.25 -1.42 -2.71
CA VAL A 112 17.93 -1.69 -4.12
C VAL A 112 18.96 -1.03 -5.04
N GLU A 113 19.05 -1.51 -6.28
CA GLU A 113 20.06 -1.07 -7.27
C GLU A 113 19.79 0.31 -7.89
N VAL A 114 18.68 0.96 -7.51
CA VAL A 114 18.27 2.29 -7.99
C VAL A 114 18.24 3.29 -6.84
N ASP A 115 18.34 4.57 -7.16
CA ASP A 115 18.15 5.63 -6.18
C ASP A 115 16.76 5.51 -5.54
N THR A 116 16.67 5.80 -4.24
CA THR A 116 15.42 5.76 -3.48
C THR A 116 15.13 7.14 -2.91
N TYR A 117 13.87 7.54 -2.99
CA TYR A 117 13.38 8.83 -2.50
C TYR A 117 12.16 8.61 -1.61
N ARG A 118 12.00 9.46 -0.62
CA ARG A 118 10.75 9.54 0.12
C ARG A 118 9.71 10.33 -0.68
N PRO A 119 8.41 10.09 -0.44
CA PRO A 119 7.34 10.80 -1.14
C PRO A 119 7.37 12.32 -0.94
N ASP A 120 7.97 12.81 0.16
CA ASP A 120 8.07 14.22 0.52
C ASP A 120 9.27 14.94 -0.11
N GLU A 121 10.23 14.24 -0.71
CA GLU A 121 11.43 14.79 -1.35
C GLU A 121 11.22 15.27 -2.79
N GLU A 122 12.11 16.12 -3.32
CA GLU A 122 12.03 16.50 -4.74
C GLU A 122 12.22 15.28 -5.64
N LEU A 123 11.24 15.03 -6.51
CA LEU A 123 11.23 13.87 -7.40
C LEU A 123 11.67 14.29 -8.80
N GLY A 124 12.55 13.49 -9.41
CA GLY A 124 13.01 13.72 -10.77
C GLY A 124 11.91 13.55 -11.83
N THR A 125 12.18 14.01 -13.05
CA THR A 125 11.23 13.83 -14.16
C THR A 125 11.30 12.41 -14.73
N VAL A 126 10.13 11.78 -14.82
CA VAL A 126 9.86 10.49 -15.48
C VAL A 126 8.59 10.60 -16.31
N ASP A 127 8.39 9.70 -17.28
CA ASP A 127 7.16 9.67 -18.06
C ASP A 127 5.99 9.14 -17.24
N VAL A 128 6.26 8.18 -16.35
CA VAL A 128 5.25 7.52 -15.53
C VAL A 128 5.77 7.14 -14.13
N ILE A 129 4.89 7.27 -13.13
CA ILE A 129 5.07 6.69 -11.80
C ILE A 129 4.11 5.51 -11.67
N VAL A 130 4.64 4.31 -11.44
CA VAL A 130 3.84 3.11 -11.20
C VAL A 130 3.73 2.86 -9.71
N VAL A 131 2.50 2.91 -9.18
CA VAL A 131 2.20 2.68 -7.77
C VAL A 131 1.90 1.20 -7.55
N THR A 132 2.79 0.51 -6.84
CA THR A 132 2.67 -0.93 -6.54
C THR A 132 1.88 -1.18 -5.25
N ALA A 133 1.77 -0.16 -4.39
CA ALA A 133 0.90 -0.13 -3.23
C ALA A 133 -0.57 0.11 -3.64
N VAL A 134 -1.11 -0.77 -4.49
CA VAL A 134 -2.40 -0.63 -5.20
C VAL A 134 -3.58 -0.29 -4.30
N HIS A 135 -3.64 -0.90 -3.10
CA HIS A 135 -4.70 -0.64 -2.13
C HIS A 135 -4.78 0.82 -1.66
N TYR A 136 -3.68 1.56 -1.77
CA TYR A 136 -3.60 2.97 -1.38
C TYR A 136 -3.43 3.88 -2.59
N PHE A 137 -3.71 3.38 -3.80
CA PHE A 137 -3.47 4.09 -5.05
C PHE A 137 -4.05 5.50 -5.05
N ASP A 138 -5.37 5.66 -4.83
CA ASP A 138 -6.04 6.95 -4.87
C ASP A 138 -5.39 8.00 -3.94
N ALA A 139 -4.98 7.57 -2.74
CA ALA A 139 -4.36 8.46 -1.76
C ALA A 139 -2.94 8.87 -2.18
N ILE A 140 -2.20 7.95 -2.81
CA ILE A 140 -0.85 8.20 -3.35
C ILE A 140 -0.95 9.09 -4.59
N GLU A 141 -1.83 8.72 -5.54
CA GLU A 141 -2.59 9.54 -6.49
C GLU A 141 -2.56 11.03 -6.14
N GLU A 142 -3.48 11.34 -5.23
CA GLU A 142 -3.79 12.69 -4.79
C GLU A 142 -2.57 13.42 -4.21
N SER A 143 -1.69 12.68 -3.52
CA SER A 143 -0.50 13.27 -2.89
C SER A 143 0.58 13.67 -3.90
N LEU A 144 0.66 12.99 -5.04
CA LEU A 144 1.70 13.20 -6.04
C LEU A 144 1.26 14.12 -7.18
N LYS A 145 -0.03 14.17 -7.53
CA LYS A 145 -0.52 14.87 -8.74
C LYS A 145 -0.16 16.36 -8.85
N ASN A 146 0.10 17.04 -7.73
CA ASN A 146 0.48 18.46 -7.71
C ASN A 146 2.00 18.68 -7.58
N LYS A 147 2.76 17.60 -7.47
CA LYS A 147 4.21 17.59 -7.23
C LYS A 147 5.00 17.17 -8.47
N VAL A 148 4.38 16.37 -9.34
CA VAL A 148 4.99 15.82 -10.54
C VAL A 148 4.10 16.07 -11.75
N ASP A 149 4.71 16.22 -12.92
CA ASP A 149 4.01 16.28 -14.21
C ASP A 149 3.84 14.89 -14.86
N ALA A 150 4.40 13.85 -14.24
CA ALA A 150 4.38 12.47 -14.74
C ALA A 150 2.98 11.85 -14.70
N LYS A 151 2.69 10.92 -15.61
CA LYS A 151 1.50 10.06 -15.52
C LYS A 151 1.60 9.21 -14.24
N ILE A 152 0.54 9.08 -13.45
CA ILE A 152 0.51 8.19 -12.29
C ILE A 152 -0.46 7.06 -12.59
N VAL A 153 -0.03 5.81 -12.43
CA VAL A 153 -0.85 4.62 -12.70
C VAL A 153 -0.63 3.57 -11.63
N SER A 154 -1.63 2.71 -11.43
CA SER A 154 -1.48 1.56 -10.55
C SER A 154 -0.73 0.43 -11.26
N LEU A 155 -0.08 -0.45 -10.50
CA LEU A 155 0.44 -1.71 -11.06
C LEU A 155 -0.70 -2.59 -11.63
N GLU A 156 -1.91 -2.50 -11.09
CA GLU A 156 -3.09 -3.19 -11.62
C GLU A 156 -3.36 -2.77 -13.07
N ASP A 157 -3.37 -1.46 -13.37
CA ASP A 157 -3.58 -0.98 -14.74
C ASP A 157 -2.48 -1.47 -15.69
N VAL A 158 -1.22 -1.41 -15.25
CA VAL A 158 -0.07 -1.89 -16.04
C VAL A 158 -0.24 -3.37 -16.38
N VAL A 159 -0.64 -4.20 -15.42
CA VAL A 159 -0.80 -5.65 -15.62
C VAL A 159 -1.98 -5.99 -16.51
N TRP A 160 -3.09 -5.25 -16.46
CA TRP A 160 -4.27 -5.53 -17.28
C TRP A 160 -4.15 -4.98 -18.71
N GLU A 161 -3.35 -3.94 -18.91
CA GLU A 161 -3.18 -3.29 -20.22
C GLU A 161 -1.90 -3.67 -20.97
N ALA A 162 -0.95 -4.36 -20.32
CA ALA A 162 0.20 -5.03 -20.96
C ALA A 162 -0.29 -6.10 -21.93
#